data_AF-A0A2M7QP36-F1
#
_entry.id   AF-A0A2M7QP36-F1
#
_cell.length_a   1.000
_cell.length_b   1.000
_cell.length_c   1.000
_cell.angle_alpha   90.00
_cell.angle_beta   90.00
_cell.angle_gamma   90.00
#
_symmetry.space_group_name_H-M   'P 1'
#
loop_
_entity.id
_entity.type
_entity.pdbx_description
1 polymer ?
#
loop_
_entity_poly.entity_id
_entity_poly.type
_entity_poly.pdbx_seq_one_letter_code
_entity_poly.pdbx_strand_id
1 'polypeptide(L)'
;MSGLWRAPDGVRIFYEDQPGPAEALPVVCLPGLTRGARDFTALAAHLAGARRVIRPEMRGRGRSGRADPATYALPVEVGDILGLLASLGVA
;
A
#
# COMPACT_ATOMS: atom_id res chain seq x y z
N MET A 1 -4.21 3.49 -10.99
CA MET A 1 -2.98 2.87 -11.53
C MET A 1 -2.40 1.90 -10.51
N SER A 2 -1.51 1.00 -10.91
CA SER A 2 -0.79 0.13 -9.97
C SER A 2 0.71 0.29 -10.15
N GLY A 3 1.48 0.12 -9.07
CA GLY A 3 2.92 0.33 -9.07
C GLY A 3 3.66 -0.61 -8.15
N LEU A 4 5.00 -0.52 -8.20
CA LEU A 4 5.91 -1.22 -7.31
C LEU A 4 6.87 -0.18 -6.71
N TRP A 5 6.94 -0.15 -5.39
CA TRP A 5 7.96 0.59 -4.65
C TRP A 5 9.01 -0.37 -4.12
N ARG A 6 10.27 0.07 -4.00
CA ARG A 6 11.36 -0.77 -3.51
C ARG A 6 11.72 -0.37 -2.08
N ALA A 7 11.53 -1.30 -1.15
CA ALA A 7 11.96 -1.15 0.23
C ALA A 7 13.50 -1.08 0.35
N PRO A 8 14.05 -0.55 1.45
CA PRO A 8 15.50 -0.40 1.63
C PRO A 8 16.28 -1.72 1.51
N ASP A 9 15.66 -2.85 1.90
CA ASP A 9 16.21 -4.20 1.79
C ASP A 9 16.00 -4.82 0.39
N GLY A 10 15.48 -4.05 -0.56
CA GLY A 10 15.28 -4.45 -1.96
C GLY A 10 13.95 -5.15 -2.24
N VAL A 11 13.13 -5.44 -1.22
CA VAL A 11 11.80 -6.06 -1.40
C VAL A 11 10.90 -5.11 -2.19
N ARG A 12 10.13 -5.65 -3.15
CA ARG A 12 9.19 -4.85 -3.94
C ARG A 12 7.80 -4.90 -3.30
N ILE A 13 7.26 -3.73 -2.97
CA ILE A 13 5.94 -3.53 -2.40
C ILE A 13 4.99 -3.11 -3.53
N PHE A 14 4.01 -3.97 -3.82
CA PHE A 14 2.94 -3.67 -4.76
C PHE A 14 1.90 -2.76 -4.11
N TYR A 15 1.37 -1.83 -4.90
CA TYR A 15 0.25 -0.99 -4.47
C TYR A 15 -0.64 -0.63 -5.65
N GLU A 16 -1.92 -0.40 -5.35
CA GLU A 16 -2.84 0.29 -6.25
C GLU A 16 -3.05 1.73 -5.77
N ASP A 17 -2.97 2.69 -6.68
CA ASP A 17 -3.18 4.11 -6.44
C ASP A 17 -4.30 4.61 -7.34
N GLN A 18 -5.47 4.80 -6.75
CA GLN A 18 -6.63 5.34 -7.43
C GLN A 18 -6.68 6.85 -7.21
N PRO A 19 -6.69 7.67 -8.28
CA PRO A 19 -6.65 9.11 -8.16
C PRO A 19 -7.93 9.68 -7.51
N GLY A 20 -7.78 10.85 -6.91
CA GLY A 20 -8.86 11.69 -6.39
C GLY A 20 -8.38 13.14 -6.27
N PRO A 21 -9.23 14.05 -5.76
CA PRO A 21 -8.89 15.47 -5.61
C PRO A 21 -7.64 15.67 -4.75
N ALA A 22 -6.75 16.58 -5.14
CA ALA A 22 -5.44 16.78 -4.50
C ALA A 22 -5.56 17.43 -3.11
N GLU A 23 -6.59 18.25 -2.93
CA GLU A 23 -6.95 18.94 -1.69
C GLU A 23 -7.62 18.02 -0.66
N ALA A 24 -8.11 16.85 -1.09
CA ALA A 24 -8.72 15.88 -0.20
C ALA A 24 -7.66 14.95 0.40
N LEU A 25 -7.70 14.74 1.73
CA LEU A 25 -6.81 13.80 2.40
C LEU A 25 -6.90 12.40 1.72
N PRO A 26 -5.79 11.68 1.52
CA PRO A 26 -5.84 10.34 0.96
C PRO A 26 -6.45 9.35 1.96
N VAL A 27 -6.92 8.20 1.44
CA VAL A 27 -7.30 7.03 2.24
C VAL A 27 -6.31 5.91 1.93
N VAL A 28 -5.64 5.41 2.98
CA VAL A 28 -4.69 4.30 2.88
C VAL A 28 -5.33 3.06 3.48
N CYS A 29 -5.51 2.02 2.67
CA CYS A 29 -6.17 0.79 3.10
C CYS A 29 -5.14 -0.30 3.38
N LEU A 30 -4.90 -0.58 4.66
CA LEU A 30 -3.94 -1.59 5.11
C LEU A 30 -4.64 -2.94 5.32
N PRO A 31 -4.30 -4.00 4.56
CA PRO A 31 -4.91 -5.31 4.73
C PRO A 31 -4.53 -5.94 6.08
N GLY A 32 -5.39 -6.84 6.59
CA GLY A 32 -5.04 -7.74 7.69
C GLY A 32 -3.97 -8.77 7.31
N LEU A 33 -3.46 -9.52 8.30
CA LEU A 33 -2.27 -10.37 8.20
C LEU A 33 -2.20 -11.32 6.97
N THR A 34 -3.34 -11.92 6.59
CA THR A 34 -3.44 -12.89 5.50
C THR A 34 -4.27 -12.38 4.31
N ARG A 35 -4.49 -11.07 4.25
CA ARG A 35 -5.35 -10.40 3.27
C ARG A 35 -4.53 -9.61 2.24
N GLY A 36 -5.20 -9.00 1.28
CA GLY A 36 -4.59 -8.20 0.22
C GLY A 36 -5.49 -7.06 -0.24
N ALA A 37 -5.07 -6.33 -1.28
CA ALA A 37 -5.71 -5.09 -1.72
C ALA A 37 -7.18 -5.28 -2.16
N ARG A 38 -7.55 -6.50 -2.58
CA ARG A 38 -8.90 -6.87 -3.02
C ARG A 38 -9.99 -6.65 -1.97
N ASP A 39 -9.67 -6.70 -0.68
CA ASP A 39 -10.64 -6.47 0.41
C ASP A 39 -11.26 -5.07 0.32
N PHE A 40 -10.55 -4.12 -0.27
CA PHE A 40 -10.95 -2.73 -0.34
C PHE A 40 -11.56 -2.36 -1.69
N THR A 41 -11.90 -3.33 -2.55
CA THR A 41 -12.44 -3.03 -3.90
C THR A 41 -13.74 -2.24 -3.83
N ALA A 42 -14.69 -2.67 -2.99
CA ALA A 42 -15.96 -1.96 -2.81
C ALA A 42 -15.78 -0.58 -2.18
N LEU A 43 -14.89 -0.46 -1.19
CA LEU A 43 -14.56 0.82 -0.55
C LEU A 43 -13.91 1.80 -1.54
N ALA A 44 -12.96 1.34 -2.35
CA ALA A 44 -12.29 2.16 -3.36
C ALA A 44 -13.27 2.65 -4.44
N ALA A 45 -14.23 1.80 -4.84
CA ALA A 45 -15.30 2.21 -5.75
C ALA A 45 -16.22 3.27 -5.13
N HIS A 46 -16.58 3.12 -3.86
CA HIS A 46 -17.41 4.09 -3.14
C HIS A 46 -16.73 5.45 -2.96
N LEU A 47 -15.41 5.48 -2.78
CA LEU A 47 -14.63 6.69 -2.59
C LEU A 47 -14.11 7.30 -3.90
N ALA A 48 -14.37 6.66 -5.04
CA ALA A 48 -13.85 7.07 -6.34
C ALA A 48 -14.27 8.52 -6.68
N GLY A 49 -13.32 9.34 -7.11
CA GLY A 49 -13.56 10.74 -7.44
C GLY A 49 -13.72 11.69 -6.25
N ALA A 50 -13.93 11.16 -5.03
CA ALA A 50 -14.03 11.96 -3.81
C ALA A 50 -12.72 11.98 -3.01
N ARG A 51 -11.95 10.89 -3.05
CA ARG A 51 -10.70 10.72 -2.29
C ARG A 51 -9.69 9.96 -3.15
N ARG A 52 -8.40 10.30 -3.04
CA ARG A 52 -7.32 9.41 -3.49
C ARG A 52 -7.30 8.17 -2.61
N VAL A 53 -7.23 6.97 -3.18
CA VAL A 53 -7.24 5.71 -2.43
C VAL A 53 -6.01 4.88 -2.77
N ILE A 54 -5.18 4.60 -1.77
CA ILE A 54 -3.93 3.85 -1.90
C ILE A 54 -4.10 2.51 -1.17
N ARG A 55 -3.87 1.41 -1.89
CA ARG A 55 -4.06 0.03 -1.40
C ARG A 55 -2.76 -0.76 -1.57
N PRO A 56 -1.83 -0.64 -0.62
CA PRO A 56 -0.61 -1.44 -0.62
C PRO A 56 -0.87 -2.89 -0.23
N GLU A 57 -0.01 -3.79 -0.69
CA GLU A 57 0.04 -5.19 -0.23
C GLU A 57 1.32 -5.40 0.57
N MET A 58 1.20 -5.92 1.80
CA MET A 58 2.34 -6.10 2.70
C MET A 58 3.42 -7.00 2.07
N ARG A 59 4.69 -6.80 2.43
CA ARG A 59 5.81 -7.66 1.99
C ARG A 59 5.46 -9.15 2.10
N GLY A 60 5.74 -9.95 1.08
CA GLY A 60 5.41 -11.38 1.05
C GLY A 60 3.92 -11.74 0.90
N ARG A 61 3.01 -10.76 0.74
CA ARG A 61 1.58 -10.98 0.52
C ARG A 61 1.17 -10.48 -0.86
N GLY A 62 0.16 -11.12 -1.44
CA GLY A 62 -0.39 -10.74 -2.74
C GLY A 62 0.68 -10.70 -3.84
N ARG A 63 0.83 -9.54 -4.48
CA ARG A 63 1.76 -9.26 -5.58
C ARG A 63 3.09 -8.67 -5.09
N SER A 64 3.21 -8.36 -3.81
CA SER A 64 4.48 -7.94 -3.21
C SER A 64 5.48 -9.10 -3.17
N GLY A 65 6.77 -8.77 -3.27
CA GLY A 65 7.84 -9.75 -3.28
C GLY A 65 7.94 -10.50 -1.95
N ARG A 66 8.31 -11.78 -2.01
CA ARG A 66 8.72 -12.55 -0.82
C ARG A 66 10.00 -11.94 -0.25
N ALA A 67 10.13 -11.99 1.07
CA ALA A 67 11.27 -11.49 1.82
C ALA A 67 11.82 -12.58 2.74
N ASP A 68 12.94 -12.28 3.40
CA ASP A 68 13.42 -13.06 4.54
C ASP A 68 12.30 -13.14 5.61
N PRO A 69 11.92 -14.33 6.09
CA PRO A 69 10.90 -14.50 7.13
C PRO A 69 11.11 -13.66 8.38
N ALA A 70 12.35 -13.38 8.78
CA ALA A 70 12.68 -12.52 9.92
C ALA A 70 12.20 -11.07 9.75
N THR A 71 11.94 -10.65 8.50
CA THR A 71 11.51 -9.30 8.17
C THR A 71 9.99 -9.13 8.11
N TYR A 72 9.20 -10.19 8.30
CA TYR A 72 7.75 -10.10 8.48
C TYR A 72 7.40 -9.67 9.91
N ALA A 73 7.98 -8.54 10.32
CA ALA A 73 7.85 -7.95 11.64
C ALA A 73 7.19 -6.57 11.52
N LEU A 74 6.32 -6.23 12.48
CA LEU A 74 5.56 -4.98 12.46
C LEU A 74 6.41 -3.72 12.23
N PRO A 75 7.58 -3.53 12.86
CA PRO A 75 8.38 -2.33 12.63
C PRO A 75 8.85 -2.19 11.17
N VAL A 76 9.19 -3.31 10.54
CA VAL A 76 9.65 -3.33 9.14
C VAL A 76 8.48 -3.07 8.19
N GLU A 77 7.36 -3.74 8.44
CA GLU A 77 6.12 -3.55 7.67
C GLU A 77 5.59 -2.11 7.75
N VAL A 78 5.63 -1.49 8.93
CA VAL A 78 5.30 -0.06 9.08
C VAL A 78 6.28 0.82 8.30
N GLY A 79 7.57 0.51 8.35
CA GLY A 79 8.60 1.21 7.58
C GLY A 79 8.36 1.16 6.07
N ASP A 80 7.92 0.02 5.55
CA ASP A 80 7.55 -0.12 4.13
C ASP A 80 6.39 0.79 3.74
N ILE A 81 5.35 0.83 4.58
CA ILE A 81 4.17 1.67 4.32
C ILE A 81 4.56 3.15 4.36
N LEU A 82 5.31 3.58 5.38
CA LEU A 82 5.76 4.97 5.47
C LEU A 82 6.67 5.35 4.30
N GLY A 83 7.61 4.48 3.92
CA GLY A 83 8.51 4.72 2.79
C GLY A 83 7.77 4.78 1.45
N LEU A 84 6.79 3.89 1.24
CA LEU A 84 5.90 3.94 0.09
C LEU A 84 5.11 5.26 0.07
N LEU A 85 4.45 5.63 1.16
CA LEU A 85 3.64 6.85 1.24
C LEU A 85 4.48 8.11 0.98
N ALA A 86 5.67 8.19 1.56
CA ALA A 86 6.62 9.27 1.28
C ALA A 86 6.99 9.35 -0.21
N SER A 87 7.24 8.20 -0.86
CA SER A 87 7.53 8.16 -2.31
C SER A 87 6.37 8.61 -3.19
N LEU A 88 5.14 8.53 -2.67
CA LEU A 88 3.90 8.95 -3.31
C LEU A 88 3.49 10.39 -2.97
N GLY A 89 4.33 11.12 -2.22
CA GLY A 89 4.07 12.49 -1.79
C GLY A 89 2.98 12.60 -0.71
N VAL A 90 2.77 11.54 0.07
CA VAL A 90 1.82 11.53 1.20
C VAL A 90 2.61 11.69 2.49
N ALA A 91 2.40 12.82 3.18
CA ALA A 91 3.07 13.22 4.42
C ALA A 91 2.14 13.12 5.64
#